data_AF-A0A2N2NI74-F1
#
_entry.id   AF-A0A2N2NI74-F1
#
_cell.length_a   1.000
_cell.length_b   1.000
_cell.length_c   1.000
_cell.angle_alpha   90.00
_cell.angle_beta   90.00
_cell.angle_gamma   90.00
#
_symmetry.space_group_name_H-M   'P 1'
#
loop_
_entity.id
_entity.type
_entity.pdbx_description
1 polymer ?
#
loop_
_entity_poly.entity_id
_entity_poly.type
_entity_poly.pdbx_seq_one_letter_code
_entity_poly.pdbx_strand_id
1 'polypeptide(L)'
;MNADGYLVILDISTQNMFTSIQQLGLTGSLTAMIFDPQSNILYAGGKIEKNIGFISTIEITPERQMKVIQSIDMPEFPLSLGLAEGSLFSGAEGYQGGLYLILIFIINVCIIKLPIILLSGNHPVNPSPLLLPRAN
;
A
#
# COMPACT_ATOMS: atom_id res chain seq x y z
N MET A 1 -18.07 14.90 9.41
CA MET A 1 -17.15 14.37 8.39
C MET A 1 -15.80 14.16 9.06
N ASN A 2 -15.32 12.92 9.17
CA ASN A 2 -13.94 12.67 9.61
C ASN A 2 -13.00 13.02 8.45
N ALA A 3 -12.00 13.87 8.70
CA ALA A 3 -11.05 14.34 7.70
C ALA A 3 -10.04 13.25 7.29
N ASP A 4 -10.03 12.13 7.99
CA ASP A 4 -8.94 11.16 7.99
C ASP A 4 -8.89 10.27 6.75
N GLY A 5 -9.93 10.30 5.90
CA GLY A 5 -10.06 9.42 4.72
C GLY A 5 -9.92 10.14 3.38
N TYR A 6 -9.26 11.30 3.33
CA TYR A 6 -9.10 12.06 2.09
C TYR A 6 -7.65 12.18 1.67
N LEU A 7 -7.42 11.97 0.38
CA LEU A 7 -6.20 12.36 -0.32
C LEU A 7 -6.40 13.71 -0.98
N VAL A 8 -5.35 14.53 -0.98
CA VAL A 8 -5.37 15.86 -1.58
C VAL A 8 -4.13 16.06 -2.46
N ILE A 9 -4.32 16.51 -3.69
CA ILE A 9 -3.23 17.05 -4.52
C ILE A 9 -3.14 18.55 -4.25
N LEU A 10 -1.95 19.00 -3.87
CA LEU A 10 -1.63 20.41 -3.66
C LEU A 10 -0.74 20.91 -4.80
N ASP A 11 -1.11 22.05 -5.38
CA ASP A 11 -0.19 22.83 -6.22
C ASP A 11 0.77 23.60 -5.33
N ILE A 12 2.07 23.43 -5.58
CA ILE A 12 3.17 24.13 -4.89
C ILE A 12 3.97 25.04 -5.83
N SER A 13 3.49 25.25 -7.06
CA SER A 13 4.19 26.08 -8.06
C SER A 13 4.22 27.56 -7.70
N THR A 14 3.21 28.06 -6.99
CA THR A 14 3.19 29.42 -6.42
C THR A 14 3.86 29.45 -5.06
N GLN A 15 4.92 30.26 -4.93
CA GLN A 15 5.58 30.50 -3.65
C GLN A 15 4.55 31.03 -2.62
N ASN A 16 4.51 30.39 -1.45
CA ASN A 16 3.69 30.72 -0.28
C ASN A 16 2.18 30.41 -0.35
N MET A 17 1.69 29.71 -1.37
CA MET A 17 0.30 29.24 -1.39
C MET A 17 0.19 27.77 -1.77
N PHE A 18 -0.50 27.01 -0.94
CA PHE A 18 -0.96 25.66 -1.25
C PHE A 18 -2.38 25.74 -1.79
N THR A 19 -2.57 25.45 -3.07
CA THR A 19 -3.90 25.36 -3.66
C THR A 19 -4.27 23.90 -3.83
N SER A 20 -5.37 23.47 -3.20
CA SER A 20 -5.93 22.14 -3.46
C SER A 20 -6.44 22.10 -4.90
N ILE A 21 -5.86 21.21 -5.71
CA ILE A 21 -6.30 20.97 -7.10
C ILE A 21 -7.41 19.92 -7.11
N GLN A 22 -7.29 18.91 -6.25
CA GLN A 22 -8.22 17.80 -6.20
C GLN A 22 -8.21 17.15 -4.82
N GLN A 23 -9.38 16.66 -4.42
CA GLN A 23 -9.57 15.82 -3.25
C GLN A 23 -10.23 14.50 -3.68
N LEU A 24 -9.72 13.39 -3.15
CA LEU A 24 -10.23 12.05 -3.38
C LEU A 24 -10.60 11.41 -2.04
N GLY A 25 -11.84 10.96 -1.90
CA GLY A 25 -12.29 10.20 -0.74
C GLY A 25 -11.91 8.73 -0.85
N LEU A 26 -11.47 8.14 0.26
CA LEU A 26 -11.12 6.73 0.39
C LEU A 26 -12.00 6.04 1.44
N THR A 27 -11.93 4.71 1.48
CA THR A 27 -12.81 3.84 2.27
C THR A 27 -12.69 4.04 3.78
N GLY A 28 -11.54 4.52 4.28
CA GLY A 28 -11.29 4.66 5.72
C GLY A 28 -10.16 5.63 6.04
N SER A 29 -9.75 5.65 7.31
CA SER A 29 -8.70 6.54 7.82
C SER A 29 -7.33 6.12 7.29
N LEU A 30 -6.63 7.04 6.64
CA LEU A 30 -5.29 6.82 6.08
C LEU A 30 -4.24 6.69 7.18
N THR A 31 -3.32 5.73 6.99
CA THR A 31 -2.22 5.46 7.92
C THR A 31 -0.88 5.40 7.22
N ALA A 32 -0.84 4.95 5.96
CA ALA A 32 0.39 4.79 5.20
C ALA A 32 0.17 5.08 3.73
N MET A 33 1.18 5.65 3.06
CA MET A 33 1.15 5.89 1.62
C MET A 33 2.53 5.73 1.03
N ILE A 34 2.60 5.27 -0.22
CA ILE A 34 3.85 5.18 -0.97
C ILE A 34 3.59 5.39 -2.46
N PHE A 35 4.44 6.19 -3.11
CA PHE A 35 4.34 6.50 -4.53
C PHE A 35 5.38 5.73 -5.33
N ASP A 36 4.93 5.06 -6.39
CA ASP A 36 5.77 4.44 -7.40
C ASP A 36 5.88 5.38 -8.62
N PRO A 37 7.02 6.07 -8.81
CA PRO A 37 7.20 6.98 -9.93
C PRO A 37 7.34 6.27 -11.28
N GLN A 38 7.66 4.97 -11.31
CA GLN A 38 7.83 4.25 -12.58
C GLN A 38 6.49 3.94 -13.22
N SER A 39 5.51 3.56 -12.40
CA SER A 39 4.14 3.26 -12.83
C SER A 39 3.17 4.43 -12.67
N ASN A 40 3.61 5.52 -12.02
CA ASN A 40 2.79 6.69 -11.68
C ASN A 40 1.56 6.33 -10.81
N ILE A 41 1.79 5.41 -9.88
CA ILE A 41 0.79 4.86 -8.98
C ILE A 41 1.09 5.29 -7.53
N LEU A 42 0.06 5.76 -6.85
CA LEU A 42 0.06 5.97 -5.40
C LEU A 42 -0.67 4.80 -4.74
N TYR A 43 0.00 4.14 -3.82
CA TYR A 43 -0.62 3.17 -2.93
C TYR A 43 -0.95 3.87 -1.61
N ALA A 44 -2.20 3.73 -1.17
CA ALA A 44 -2.67 4.31 0.08
C ALA A 44 -3.32 3.22 0.94
N GLY A 45 -2.76 3.02 2.13
CA GLY A 45 -3.23 2.05 3.11
C GLY A 45 -3.88 2.75 4.30
N GLY A 46 -4.88 2.11 4.87
CA GLY A 46 -5.61 2.68 5.98
C GLY A 46 -6.48 1.69 6.74
N LYS A 47 -7.21 2.22 7.70
CA LYS A 47 -8.09 1.47 8.60
C LYS A 47 -9.56 1.75 8.26
N ILE A 48 -10.36 0.70 8.12
CA ILE A 48 -11.82 0.80 7.94
C ILE A 48 -12.50 0.68 9.31
N GLU A 49 -12.22 -0.41 10.03
CA GLU A 49 -12.82 -0.75 11.31
C GLU A 49 -11.77 -1.26 12.32
N LYS A 50 -12.21 -1.76 13.48
CA LYS A 50 -11.30 -2.34 14.47
C LYS A 50 -10.59 -3.56 13.86
N ASN A 51 -9.29 -3.42 13.63
CA ASN A 51 -8.38 -4.42 13.07
C ASN A 51 -8.60 -4.77 11.59
N ILE A 52 -9.43 -4.04 10.84
CA ILE A 52 -9.61 -4.26 9.39
C ILE A 52 -9.04 -3.06 8.64
N GLY A 53 -8.25 -3.34 7.61
CA GLY A 53 -7.61 -2.34 6.77
C GLY A 53 -8.10 -2.31 5.35
N PHE A 54 -7.54 -1.38 4.59
CA PHE A 54 -7.61 -1.37 3.15
C PHE A 54 -6.28 -0.97 2.54
N ILE A 55 -6.10 -1.31 1.26
CA ILE A 55 -5.08 -0.73 0.39
C ILE A 55 -5.76 -0.31 -0.91
N SER A 56 -5.63 0.97 -1.26
CA SER A 56 -6.09 1.52 -2.53
C SER A 56 -4.90 1.75 -3.46
N THR A 57 -5.06 1.31 -4.71
CA THR A 57 -4.19 1.60 -5.84
C THR A 57 -4.77 2.78 -6.60
N ILE A 58 -4.00 3.85 -6.73
CA ILE A 58 -4.49 5.12 -7.25
C ILE A 58 -3.57 5.56 -8.39
N GLU A 59 -4.14 5.71 -9.57
CA GLU A 59 -3.46 6.33 -10.70
C GLU A 59 -3.41 7.84 -10.52
N ILE A 60 -2.25 8.44 -10.77
CA ILE A 60 -2.13 9.89 -10.94
C ILE A 60 -2.00 10.16 -12.44
N THR A 61 -2.98 10.79 -13.07
CA THR A 61 -2.92 11.07 -14.51
C THR A 61 -1.95 12.24 -14.81
N PRO A 62 -1.47 12.38 -16.06
CA PRO A 62 -0.66 13.53 -16.47
C PRO A 62 -1.33 14.89 -16.20
N GLU A 63 -2.65 14.93 -16.19
CA GLU A 63 -3.48 16.11 -15.88
C GLU A 63 -3.58 16.39 -14.36
N ARG A 64 -2.77 15.70 -13.53
CA ARG A 64 -2.77 15.80 -12.07
C ARG A 64 -4.11 15.40 -11.44
N GLN A 65 -4.75 14.38 -12.01
CA GLN A 65 -5.97 13.79 -11.45
C GLN A 65 -5.68 12.44 -10.78
N MET A 66 -6.22 12.21 -9.60
CA MET A 66 -6.24 10.93 -8.91
C MET A 66 -7.46 10.14 -9.31
N LYS A 67 -7.26 8.86 -9.61
CA LYS A 67 -8.30 7.89 -9.88
C LYS A 67 -8.01 6.59 -9.15
N VAL A 68 -8.94 6.14 -8.31
CA VAL A 68 -8.83 4.80 -7.70
C VAL A 68 -8.98 3.77 -8.81
N ILE A 69 -7.93 2.97 -9.04
CA ILE A 69 -7.97 1.81 -9.94
C ILE A 69 -8.61 0.64 -9.21
N GLN A 70 -8.17 0.40 -7.98
CA GLN A 70 -8.59 -0.74 -7.17
C GLN A 70 -8.48 -0.40 -5.69
N SER A 71 -9.37 -0.97 -4.88
CA SER A 71 -9.21 -1.02 -3.43
C SER A 71 -9.45 -2.45 -2.96
N ILE A 72 -8.63 -2.91 -2.03
CA ILE A 72 -8.73 -4.23 -1.42
C ILE A 72 -8.88 -4.09 0.08
N ASP A 73 -9.63 -5.01 0.68
CA ASP A 73 -9.66 -5.15 2.12
C ASP A 73 -8.43 -5.92 2.60
N MET A 74 -7.85 -5.47 3.69
CA MET A 74 -6.76 -6.14 4.39
C MET A 74 -7.28 -6.74 5.69
N PRO A 75 -6.85 -7.95 6.06
CA PRO A 75 -7.27 -8.59 7.31
C PRO A 75 -6.81 -7.83 8.56
N GLU A 76 -5.80 -6.96 8.42
CA GLU A 76 -5.20 -6.11 9.44
C GLU A 76 -4.87 -4.75 8.83
N PHE A 77 -4.92 -3.66 9.60
CA PHE A 77 -4.75 -2.33 9.00
C PHE A 77 -3.28 -2.02 8.75
N PRO A 78 -2.90 -1.55 7.54
CA PRO A 78 -1.55 -1.10 7.25
C PRO A 78 -1.11 -0.01 8.24
N LEU A 79 0.13 -0.08 8.70
CA LEU A 79 0.84 1.02 9.39
C LEU A 79 1.98 1.58 8.54
N SER A 80 2.52 0.76 7.65
CA SER A 80 3.61 1.11 6.77
C SER A 80 3.43 0.41 5.43
N LEU A 81 3.95 1.05 4.39
CA LEU A 81 4.03 0.49 3.05
C LEU A 81 5.48 0.60 2.55
N GLY A 82 5.91 -0.40 1.78
CA GLY A 82 7.23 -0.43 1.17
C GLY A 82 7.15 -0.95 -0.26
N LEU A 83 7.98 -0.41 -1.15
CA LEU A 83 8.13 -0.89 -2.52
C LEU A 83 9.51 -1.51 -2.66
N ALA A 84 9.58 -2.72 -3.21
CA ALA A 84 10.84 -3.34 -3.61
C ALA A 84 10.62 -4.20 -4.84
N GLU A 85 11.45 -4.01 -5.87
CA GLU A 85 11.45 -4.81 -7.10
C GLU A 85 10.05 -4.94 -7.77
N GLY A 86 9.28 -3.84 -7.78
CA GLY A 86 7.92 -3.82 -8.33
C GLY A 86 6.85 -4.52 -7.46
N SER A 87 7.21 -4.93 -6.25
CA SER A 87 6.29 -5.54 -5.28
C SER A 87 5.94 -4.57 -4.15
N LEU A 88 4.68 -4.62 -3.71
CA LEU A 88 4.19 -3.84 -2.58
C LEU A 88 4.22 -4.69 -1.30
N PHE A 89 4.77 -4.13 -0.24
CA PHE A 89 4.80 -4.71 1.09
C PHE A 89 4.02 -3.83 2.06
N SER A 90 3.33 -4.44 3.01
CA SER A 90 2.67 -3.74 4.10
C SER A 90 3.04 -4.32 5.45
N GLY A 91 3.58 -3.48 6.33
CA GLY A 91 3.59 -3.78 7.75
C GLY A 91 2.23 -3.37 8.32
N ALA A 92 1.49 -4.33 8.85
CA ALA A 92 0.13 -4.12 9.37
C ALA A 92 0.05 -4.41 10.87
N GLU A 93 -0.87 -3.70 11.53
CA GLU A 93 -1.24 -3.89 12.93
C GLU A 93 -2.66 -4.45 13.02
N GLY A 94 -2.87 -5.34 13.98
CA GLY A 94 -4.14 -6.02 14.18
C GLY A 94 -4.01 -7.10 15.24
N TYR A 95 -4.69 -8.22 15.05
CA TYR A 95 -4.70 -9.29 16.04
C TYR A 95 -3.34 -9.99 16.18
N GLN A 96 -2.69 -10.26 15.06
CA GLN A 96 -1.35 -10.83 15.01
C GLN A 96 -0.31 -9.81 14.56
N GLY A 97 -0.73 -8.83 13.75
CA GLY A 97 0.17 -7.97 13.00
C GLY A 97 1.02 -8.78 12.01
N GLY A 98 1.88 -8.08 11.28
CA GLY A 98 2.96 -8.69 10.53
C GLY A 98 3.26 -8.01 9.20
N LEU A 99 4.09 -8.68 8.40
CA LEU A 99 4.47 -8.25 7.07
C LEU A 99 3.66 -9.01 6.02
N TYR A 100 3.05 -8.25 5.12
CA TYR A 100 2.25 -8.76 4.01
C TYR A 100 2.93 -8.38 2.69
N LEU A 101 3.05 -9.34 1.78
CA LEU A 101 3.32 -9.10 0.37
C LEU A 101 1.97 -8.96 -0.35
N ILE A 102 1.80 -7.87 -1.09
CA ILE A 102 0.59 -7.55 -1.84
C ILE A 102 0.94 -7.59 -3.32
N LEU A 103 0.41 -8.60 -4.01
CA LEU A 103 0.58 -8.79 -5.44
C LEU A 103 -0.66 -8.26 -6.17
N ILE A 104 -0.49 -7.15 -6.87
CA ILE A 104 -1.58 -6.47 -7.57
C ILE A 104 -1.51 -6.81 -9.05
N PHE A 105 -2.49 -7.57 -9.52
CA PHE A 105 -2.70 -7.89 -10.93
C PHE A 105 -3.90 -7.08 -11.45
N ILE A 106 -3.90 -6.73 -12.74
CA ILE A 106 -4.90 -5.87 -13.41
C ILE A 106 -6.36 -6.27 -13.12
N ILE A 107 -6.62 -7.52 -12.71
CA ILE A 107 -7.94 -8.08 -12.41
C ILE A 107 -8.03 -8.86 -11.09
N ASN A 108 -6.91 -9.05 -10.37
CA ASN A 108 -6.89 -9.88 -9.15
C ASN A 108 -5.83 -9.37 -8.18
N VAL A 109 -6.05 -9.58 -6.88
CA VAL A 109 -5.03 -9.30 -5.87
C VAL A 109 -4.80 -10.53 -5.02
N CYS A 110 -3.53 -10.83 -4.76
CA CYS A 110 -3.14 -11.86 -3.83
C CYS A 110 -2.40 -11.20 -2.66
N ILE A 111 -2.92 -11.40 -1.45
CA ILE A 111 -2.29 -10.95 -0.21
C ILE A 111 -1.66 -12.18 0.44
N ILE A 112 -0.34 -12.17 0.58
CA ILE A 112 0.42 -13.25 1.17
C ILE A 112 1.06 -12.72 2.46
N LYS A 113 0.64 -13.26 3.60
CA LYS A 113 1.31 -12.99 4.88
C LYS A 113 2.66 -13.71 4.87
N LEU A 114 3.74 -12.95 5.02
CA LEU A 114 5.09 -13.50 5.04
C LEU A 114 5.45 -13.95 6.47
N PRO A 115 6.10 -15.12 6.65
CA PRO A 115 6.76 -15.40 7.90
C PRO A 115 7.83 -14.32 8.14
N ILE A 116 7.85 -13.71 9.32
CA ILE A 116 8.85 -12.71 9.66
C ILE A 116 10.21 -13.42 9.74
N ILE A 117 11.06 -13.21 8.73
CA ILE A 117 12.46 -13.60 8.80
C ILE A 117 13.23 -12.35 9.22
N LEU A 118 13.57 -12.26 10.51
CA LEU A 118 14.51 -11.27 11.00
C LEU A 118 15.90 -11.61 10.45
N LEU A 119 16.27 -11.02 9.32
CA LEU A 119 17.65 -11.06 8.83
C LEU A 119 18.47 -10.04 9.63
N SER A 120 19.03 -10.49 10.75
CA SER A 120 20.13 -9.77 11.39
C SER A 120 21.33 -9.76 10.45
N GLY A 121 21.83 -8.59 10.09
CA GLY A 121 22.76 -8.33 8.99
C GLY A 121 24.18 -8.91 9.09
N ASN A 122 24.40 -10.02 9.81
CA ASN A 122 25.73 -10.57 10.04
C ASN A 122 26.00 -11.98 9.48
N HIS A 123 25.09 -12.59 8.71
CA HIS A 123 25.38 -13.88 8.05
C HIS A 123 24.87 -13.94 6.60
N PRO A 124 25.70 -14.41 5.64
CA PRO A 124 25.23 -14.65 4.28
C PRO A 124 24.24 -15.82 4.31
N VAL A 125 23.01 -15.56 3.88
CA VAL A 125 21.97 -16.58 3.81
C VAL A 125 22.13 -17.36 2.52
N ASN A 126 22.43 -18.64 2.66
CA ASN A 126 22.26 -19.63 1.59
C ASN A 126 20.75 -19.88 1.43
N PRO A 127 20.11 -19.57 0.29
CA PRO A 127 18.69 -19.80 0.13
C PRO A 127 18.42 -21.30 0.04
N SER A 128 17.83 -21.88 1.09
CA SER A 128 17.19 -23.19 1.00
C SER A 128 16.01 -23.09 0.00
N PRO A 129 15.88 -24.01 -0.96
CA PRO A 129 14.84 -23.93 -1.97
C PRO A 129 13.46 -24.13 -1.32
N LEU A 130 12.57 -23.16 -1.55
CA LEU A 130 11.15 -23.29 -1.28
C LEU A 130 10.61 -24.52 -2.01
N LEU A 131 10.14 -25.52 -1.26
CA LEU A 131 9.39 -26.65 -1.80
C LEU A 131 8.04 -26.14 -2.31
N LEU A 132 7.94 -25.88 -3.61
CA LEU A 132 6.66 -25.77 -4.29
C LEU A 132 5.99 -27.16 -4.29
N PRO A 133 4.70 -27.29 -3.91
CA PRO A 133 3.98 -28.53 -4.11
C PRO A 133 3.84 -28.78 -5.61
N ARG A 134 4.27 -29.97 -6.07
CA ARG A 134 4.07 -30.42 -7.45
C ARG A 134 2.56 -30.57 -7.69
N ALA A 135 2.05 -29.91 -8.72
CA ALA A 135 0.75 -30.22 -9.28
C ALA A 135 0.80 -31.65 -9.86
N ASN A 136 -0.16 -32.49 -9.46
CA ASN A 136 -0.47 -33.76 -10.11
C ASN A 136 -1.42 -33.51 -11.28
#